data_AF-X1L3B9-F1
#
_entry.id   AF-X1L3B9-F1
#
_cell.length_a   1.000
_cell.length_b   1.000
_cell.length_c   1.000
_cell.angle_alpha   90.00
_cell.angle_beta   90.00
_cell.angle_gamma   90.00
#
_symmetry.space_group_name_H-M   'P 1'
#
loop_
_entity.id
_entity.type
_entity.pdbx_description
1 polymer ?
#
loop_
_entity_poly.entity_id
_entity_poly.type
_entity_poly.pdbx_seq_one_letter_code
_entity_poly.pdbx_strand_id
1 'polypeptide(L)'
;MEWFRINEILNIEKIDIEEVRGFLITAESFYLDYKGREPPFDASPIVTQFSKSLERILHDKVSINFNNLKKKYSTKTWSNDFRRKFGNLFKGKTIGLGTWAKIIEQLENTEIDEDVREFFDLFRRKFDKDACLIIKNASNDLSLERNPRSHYESLTMEQVIDLRKKLIRHLNMVINLIFI
;
A
#
# COMPACT_ATOMS: atom_id res chain seq x y z
N MET A 1 -10.19 37.13 -1.07
CA MET A 1 -9.49 36.49 0.06
C MET A 1 -9.16 35.07 -0.33
N GLU A 2 -7.89 34.84 -0.66
CA GLU A 2 -7.33 33.55 -1.07
C GLU A 2 -7.48 32.50 0.04
N TRP A 3 -8.19 31.42 -0.25
CA TRP A 3 -8.17 30.18 0.53
C TRP A 3 -7.42 29.05 -0.18
N PHE A 4 -6.45 29.40 -1.04
CA PHE A 4 -5.48 28.44 -1.57
C PHE A 4 -4.42 28.12 -0.51
N ARG A 5 -4.79 27.30 0.48
CA ARG A 5 -3.81 26.49 1.23
C ARG A 5 -3.88 25.08 0.69
N ILE A 6 -2.73 24.59 0.21
CA ILE A 6 -2.47 23.29 -0.41
C ILE A 6 -3.21 22.17 0.34
N ASN A 7 -4.44 21.86 -0.10
CA ASN A 7 -5.09 20.61 0.22
C ASN A 7 -4.51 19.62 -0.78
N GLU A 8 -3.70 18.69 -0.32
CA GLU A 8 -3.38 17.56 -1.17
C GLU A 8 -4.66 16.76 -1.37
N ILE A 9 -5.12 16.79 -2.61
CA ILE A 9 -6.31 16.08 -3.07
C ILE A 9 -5.82 14.73 -3.59
N LEU A 10 -6.48 13.66 -3.17
CA LEU A 10 -6.24 12.34 -3.73
C LEU A 10 -6.73 12.30 -5.18
N ASN A 11 -5.91 11.74 -6.07
CA ASN A 11 -6.25 11.54 -7.49
C ASN A 11 -7.22 10.35 -7.67
N ILE A 12 -8.35 10.36 -6.95
CA ILE A 12 -9.34 9.28 -6.90
C ILE A 12 -9.95 9.04 -8.29
N GLU A 13 -10.05 10.08 -9.11
CA GLU A 13 -10.60 10.03 -10.47
C GLU A 13 -9.81 9.11 -11.41
N LYS A 14 -8.52 8.89 -11.14
CA LYS A 14 -7.69 7.96 -11.92
C LYS A 14 -7.94 6.48 -11.59
N ILE A 15 -8.59 6.21 -10.45
CA ILE A 15 -8.70 4.86 -9.91
C ILE A 15 -9.93 4.18 -10.50
N ASP A 16 -9.70 3.13 -11.29
CA ASP A 16 -10.75 2.28 -11.88
C ASP A 16 -11.24 1.14 -10.94
N ILE A 17 -10.64 1.02 -9.75
CA ILE A 17 -10.99 0.00 -8.75
C ILE A 17 -11.97 0.59 -7.72
N GLU A 18 -13.25 0.19 -7.80
CA GLU A 18 -14.31 0.75 -6.94
C GLU A 18 -14.05 0.56 -5.44
N GLU A 19 -13.56 -0.62 -5.03
CA GLU A 19 -13.24 -0.88 -3.63
C GLU A 19 -12.15 0.07 -3.10
N VAL A 20 -11.14 0.38 -3.92
CA VAL A 20 -10.08 1.33 -3.56
C VAL A 20 -10.66 2.74 -3.39
N ARG A 21 -11.54 3.17 -4.30
CA ARG A 21 -12.24 4.46 -4.17
C ARG A 21 -13.06 4.50 -2.88
N GLY A 22 -13.77 3.43 -2.56
CA GLY A 22 -14.54 3.29 -1.33
C GLY A 22 -13.70 3.46 -0.07
N PHE A 23 -12.51 2.83 0.00
CA PHE A 23 -11.59 3.02 1.13
C PHE A 23 -11.14 4.48 1.26
N LEU A 24 -10.73 5.11 0.15
CA LEU A 24 -10.25 6.50 0.17
C LEU A 24 -11.36 7.49 0.55
N ILE A 25 -12.55 7.35 0.00
CA ILE A 25 -13.72 8.18 0.35
C ILE A 25 -14.08 8.00 1.82
N THR A 26 -14.02 6.77 2.33
CA THR A 26 -14.27 6.49 3.76
C THR A 26 -13.22 7.17 4.65
N ALA A 27 -11.95 7.12 4.28
CA ALA A 27 -10.86 7.79 5.02
C ALA A 27 -11.11 9.31 5.12
N GLU A 28 -11.46 9.93 3.99
CA GLU A 28 -11.77 11.37 3.91
C GLU A 28 -13.03 11.74 4.68
N SER A 29 -14.06 10.89 4.63
CA SER A 29 -15.30 11.10 5.39
C SER A 29 -15.03 11.08 6.89
N PHE A 30 -14.25 10.10 7.39
CA PHE A 30 -13.82 10.08 8.80
C PHE A 30 -12.99 11.31 9.16
N TYR A 31 -12.07 11.73 8.30
CA TYR A 31 -11.25 12.93 8.54
C TYR A 31 -12.11 14.19 8.69
N LEU A 32 -13.07 14.40 7.79
CA LEU A 32 -13.96 15.56 7.83
C LEU A 32 -14.90 15.53 9.03
N ASP A 33 -15.46 14.36 9.32
CA ASP A 33 -16.36 14.16 10.46
C ASP A 33 -15.64 14.42 11.79
N TYR A 34 -14.44 13.88 11.96
CA TYR A 34 -13.71 14.00 13.24
C TYR A 34 -13.11 15.40 13.44
N LYS A 35 -12.78 16.12 12.37
CA LYS A 35 -12.24 17.48 12.45
C LYS A 35 -13.23 18.47 13.09
N GLY A 36 -14.53 18.20 12.99
CA GLY A 36 -15.59 19.06 13.53
C GLY A 36 -16.08 18.67 14.93
N ARG A 37 -15.50 17.64 15.57
CA ARG A 37 -16.00 17.09 16.83
C ARG A 37 -15.02 17.35 17.99
N GLU A 38 -15.55 17.45 19.20
CA GLU A 38 -14.74 17.58 20.42
C GLU A 38 -14.18 16.23 20.88
N PRO A 39 -12.87 16.12 21.17
CA PRO A 39 -12.20 14.87 21.57
C PRO A 39 -12.77 14.27 22.88
N PRO A 40 -12.52 12.97 23.17
CA PRO A 40 -11.59 12.07 22.48
C PRO A 40 -12.27 11.10 21.49
N PHE A 41 -11.67 10.93 20.30
CA PHE A 41 -12.00 9.86 19.37
C PHE A 41 -10.72 9.24 18.82
N ASP A 42 -10.77 7.94 18.52
CA ASP A 42 -9.68 7.25 17.83
C ASP A 42 -9.74 7.54 16.31
N ALA A 43 -8.74 8.28 15.83
CA ALA A 43 -8.57 8.67 14.44
C ALA A 43 -7.80 7.64 13.60
N SER A 44 -7.35 6.53 14.21
CA SER A 44 -6.64 5.42 13.53
C SER A 44 -7.38 4.81 12.34
N PRO A 45 -8.74 4.76 12.30
CA PRO A 45 -9.47 4.29 11.14
C PRO A 45 -9.11 5.05 9.84
N ILE A 46 -8.76 6.33 9.91
CA ILE A 46 -8.37 7.14 8.72
C ILE A 46 -7.12 6.54 8.07
N VAL A 47 -6.07 6.34 8.86
CA VAL A 47 -4.79 5.74 8.41
C VAL A 47 -4.98 4.30 7.93
N THR A 48 -5.86 3.56 8.61
CA THR A 48 -6.19 2.17 8.24
C THR A 48 -6.78 2.10 6.84
N GLN A 49 -7.69 3.02 6.50
CA GLN A 49 -8.32 3.05 5.19
C GLN A 49 -7.32 3.43 4.07
N PHE A 50 -6.44 4.41 4.29
CA PHE A 50 -5.33 4.70 3.36
C PHE A 50 -4.40 3.51 3.16
N SER A 51 -4.14 2.75 4.22
CA SER A 51 -3.31 1.54 4.14
C SER A 51 -3.99 0.44 3.33
N LYS A 52 -5.29 0.22 3.54
CA LYS A 52 -6.08 -0.74 2.77
C LYS A 52 -6.15 -0.38 1.29
N SER A 53 -6.29 0.90 0.95
CA SER A 53 -6.32 1.34 -0.45
C SER A 53 -5.00 1.03 -1.16
N LEU A 54 -3.84 1.33 -0.55
CA LEU A 54 -2.55 0.99 -1.15
C LEU A 54 -2.38 -0.53 -1.28
N GLU A 55 -2.72 -1.29 -0.25
CA GLU A 55 -2.59 -2.74 -0.25
C GLU A 55 -3.43 -3.38 -1.37
N ARG A 56 -4.64 -2.86 -1.59
CA ARG A 56 -5.53 -3.28 -2.65
C ARG A 56 -5.05 -2.86 -4.05
N ILE A 57 -4.52 -1.64 -4.22
CA ILE A 57 -3.90 -1.20 -5.48
C ILE A 57 -2.76 -2.16 -5.88
N LEU A 58 -1.86 -2.48 -4.95
CA LEU A 58 -0.74 -3.39 -5.21
C LEU A 58 -1.22 -4.83 -5.44
N HIS A 59 -2.32 -5.25 -4.83
CA HIS A 59 -2.93 -6.53 -5.16
C HIS A 59 -3.42 -6.57 -6.61
N ASP A 60 -4.29 -5.65 -6.99
CA ASP A 60 -5.02 -5.73 -8.27
C ASP A 60 -4.16 -5.35 -9.48
N LYS A 61 -3.22 -4.40 -9.32
CA LYS A 61 -2.42 -3.88 -10.46
C LYS A 61 -1.00 -4.46 -10.52
N VAL A 62 -0.45 -4.88 -9.38
CA VAL A 62 0.91 -5.45 -9.30
C VAL A 62 0.86 -6.96 -9.14
N SER A 63 0.06 -7.49 -8.21
CA SER A 63 0.07 -8.93 -7.93
C SER A 63 -0.53 -9.79 -9.04
N ILE A 64 -1.43 -9.21 -9.84
CA ILE A 64 -2.06 -9.88 -10.97
C ILE A 64 -1.05 -10.40 -12.01
N ASN A 65 0.09 -9.73 -12.14
CA ASN A 65 1.16 -10.13 -13.08
C ASN A 65 1.81 -11.46 -12.67
N PHE A 66 1.59 -11.92 -11.43
CA PHE A 66 2.07 -13.19 -10.92
C PHE A 66 1.04 -14.32 -11.02
N ASN A 67 -0.13 -14.08 -11.63
CA ASN A 67 -1.14 -15.13 -11.80
C ASN A 67 -0.63 -16.30 -12.66
N ASN A 68 0.27 -16.06 -13.61
CA ASN A 68 0.91 -17.12 -14.38
C ASN A 68 1.83 -17.98 -13.50
N LEU A 69 2.53 -17.34 -12.55
CA LEU A 69 3.30 -18.04 -11.52
C LEU A 69 2.38 -18.84 -10.60
N LYS A 70 1.18 -18.36 -10.27
CA LYS A 70 0.23 -19.13 -9.44
C LYS A 70 -0.04 -20.54 -9.98
N LYS A 71 -0.20 -20.68 -11.30
CA LYS A 71 -0.41 -21.99 -11.95
C LYS A 71 0.85 -22.85 -11.94
N LYS A 72 2.02 -22.25 -12.21
CA LYS A 72 3.32 -22.95 -12.18
C LYS A 72 3.63 -23.49 -10.78
N TYR A 73 3.29 -22.72 -9.76
CA TYR A 73 3.64 -23.01 -8.37
C TYR A 73 2.54 -23.71 -7.57
N SER A 74 1.35 -23.95 -8.13
CA SER A 74 0.27 -24.64 -7.41
C SER A 74 0.56 -26.11 -7.08
N THR A 75 1.53 -26.73 -7.76
CA THR A 75 1.89 -28.15 -7.62
C THR A 75 3.29 -28.36 -7.04
N LYS A 76 4.06 -27.29 -6.77
CA LYS A 76 5.46 -27.36 -6.32
C LYS A 76 5.56 -27.14 -4.80
N THR A 77 6.48 -27.83 -4.14
CA THR A 77 6.89 -27.50 -2.77
C THR A 77 7.71 -26.21 -2.78
N TRP A 78 7.20 -25.17 -2.13
CA TRP A 78 7.84 -23.85 -2.07
C TRP A 78 9.01 -23.79 -1.07
N SER A 79 10.03 -23.00 -1.41
CA SER A 79 11.04 -22.56 -0.45
C SER A 79 10.38 -21.77 0.69
N ASN A 80 10.94 -21.85 1.90
CA ASN A 80 10.41 -21.09 3.04
C ASN A 80 10.40 -19.57 2.77
N ASP A 81 11.37 -19.07 2.01
CA ASP A 81 11.42 -17.65 1.67
C ASP A 81 10.31 -17.23 0.71
N PHE A 82 10.06 -18.03 -0.32
CA PHE A 82 8.94 -17.82 -1.23
C PHE A 82 7.60 -17.83 -0.49
N ARG A 83 7.38 -18.81 0.41
CA ARG A 83 6.16 -18.88 1.24
C ARG A 83 5.95 -17.62 2.06
N ARG A 84 7.03 -17.13 2.68
CA ARG A 84 7.00 -15.94 3.54
C ARG A 84 6.63 -14.67 2.76
N LYS A 85 7.11 -14.52 1.52
CA LYS A 85 6.85 -13.33 0.70
C LYS A 85 5.49 -13.39 0.00
N PHE A 86 5.19 -14.52 -0.65
CA PHE A 86 4.11 -14.61 -1.62
C PHE A 86 2.97 -15.53 -1.18
N GLY A 87 3.13 -16.28 -0.09
CA GLY A 87 2.14 -17.29 0.33
C GLY A 87 0.71 -16.75 0.50
N ASN A 88 0.54 -15.47 0.86
CA ASN A 88 -0.77 -14.84 0.90
C ASN A 88 -1.45 -14.76 -0.48
N LEU A 89 -0.70 -14.44 -1.55
CA LEU A 89 -1.26 -14.39 -2.90
C LEU A 89 -1.86 -15.72 -3.31
N PHE A 90 -1.20 -16.82 -2.96
CA PHE A 90 -1.66 -18.18 -3.25
C PHE A 90 -2.85 -18.62 -2.40
N LYS A 91 -3.09 -17.96 -1.27
CA LYS A 91 -4.29 -18.13 -0.44
C LYS A 91 -5.45 -17.21 -0.85
N GLY A 92 -5.32 -16.51 -1.98
CA GLY A 92 -6.31 -15.52 -2.42
C GLY A 92 -6.36 -14.26 -1.56
N LYS A 93 -5.30 -13.98 -0.79
CA LYS A 93 -5.17 -12.81 0.09
C LYS A 93 -4.19 -11.79 -0.49
N THR A 94 -4.27 -10.57 0.02
CA THR A 94 -3.32 -9.49 -0.25
C THR A 94 -1.97 -9.73 0.45
N ILE A 95 -0.89 -9.21 -0.15
CA ILE A 95 0.40 -9.08 0.54
C ILE A 95 0.34 -7.81 1.38
N GLY A 96 0.66 -7.91 2.66
CA GLY A 96 0.68 -6.75 3.56
C GLY A 96 1.76 -5.74 3.17
N LEU A 97 1.50 -4.45 3.41
CA LEU A 97 2.41 -3.35 3.04
C LEU A 97 3.85 -3.52 3.57
N GLY A 98 4.03 -3.95 4.83
CA GLY A 98 5.36 -4.21 5.38
C GLY A 98 6.10 -5.36 4.67
N THR A 99 5.37 -6.34 4.14
CA THR A 99 5.94 -7.40 3.30
C THR A 99 6.29 -6.89 1.91
N TRP A 100 5.46 -6.01 1.32
CA TRP A 100 5.78 -5.34 0.06
C TRP A 100 7.07 -4.53 0.14
N ALA A 101 7.23 -3.72 1.19
CA ALA A 101 8.46 -2.94 1.38
C ALA A 101 9.71 -3.83 1.39
N LYS A 102 9.65 -4.96 2.13
CA LYS A 102 10.74 -5.95 2.19
C LYS A 102 10.99 -6.67 0.88
N ILE A 103 9.94 -7.05 0.14
CA ILE A 103 10.06 -7.65 -1.18
C ILE A 103 10.83 -6.70 -2.12
N ILE A 104 10.44 -5.43 -2.14
CA ILE A 104 11.02 -4.44 -3.05
C ILE A 104 12.45 -4.08 -2.64
N GLU A 105 12.73 -3.97 -1.33
CA GLU A 105 14.09 -3.78 -0.81
C GLU A 105 15.05 -4.89 -1.27
N GLN A 106 14.56 -6.12 -1.34
CA GLN A 106 15.36 -7.26 -1.77
C GLN A 106 15.55 -7.37 -3.27
N LEU A 107 14.90 -6.53 -4.10
CA LEU A 107 15.09 -6.53 -5.55
C LEU A 107 16.54 -6.24 -5.97
N GLU A 108 17.39 -5.69 -5.10
CA GLU A 108 18.81 -5.47 -5.42
C GLU A 108 19.70 -6.66 -4.99
N ASN A 109 19.14 -7.65 -4.28
CA ASN A 109 19.89 -8.80 -3.79
C ASN A 109 20.15 -9.80 -4.93
N THR A 110 21.41 -10.19 -5.07
CA THR A 110 21.86 -11.20 -6.05
C THR A 110 21.67 -12.62 -5.52
N GLU A 111 21.77 -12.81 -4.20
CA GLU A 111 21.56 -14.08 -3.50
C GLU A 111 20.10 -14.27 -3.08
N ILE A 112 19.29 -14.74 -4.03
CA ILE A 112 17.89 -15.10 -3.82
C ILE A 112 17.63 -16.46 -4.46
N ASP A 113 16.67 -17.22 -3.93
CA ASP A 113 16.28 -18.49 -4.53
C ASP A 113 15.65 -18.27 -5.90
N GLU A 114 15.79 -19.26 -6.78
CA GLU A 114 15.37 -19.19 -8.18
C GLU A 114 13.86 -18.85 -8.31
N ASP A 115 13.04 -19.35 -7.39
CA ASP A 115 11.59 -19.10 -7.39
C ASP A 115 11.25 -17.64 -7.05
N VAL A 116 12.02 -17.01 -6.14
CA VAL A 116 11.88 -15.57 -5.85
C VAL A 116 12.48 -14.73 -6.97
N ARG A 117 13.56 -15.19 -7.62
CA ARG A 117 14.18 -14.50 -8.75
C ARG A 117 13.23 -14.32 -9.93
N GLU A 118 12.47 -15.36 -10.30
CA GLU A 118 11.49 -15.26 -11.38
C GLU A 118 10.42 -14.19 -11.09
N PHE A 119 9.98 -14.09 -9.83
CA PHE A 119 9.07 -13.02 -9.41
C PHE A 119 9.72 -11.64 -9.55
N PHE A 120 10.96 -11.50 -9.09
CA PHE A 120 11.69 -10.24 -9.12
C PHE A 120 11.91 -9.77 -10.55
N ASP A 121 12.20 -10.69 -11.47
CA ASP A 121 12.38 -10.38 -12.89
C ASP A 121 11.08 -9.86 -13.53
N LEU A 122 9.92 -10.44 -13.20
CA LEU A 122 8.63 -9.91 -13.64
C LEU A 122 8.36 -8.51 -13.07
N PHE A 123 8.75 -8.28 -11.81
CA PHE A 123 8.59 -6.96 -11.18
C PHE A 123 9.47 -5.90 -11.87
N ARG A 124 10.76 -6.21 -12.10
CA ARG A 124 11.73 -5.30 -12.76
C ARG A 124 11.40 -5.02 -14.23
N ARG A 125 10.72 -5.93 -14.92
CA ARG A 125 10.22 -5.69 -16.29
C ARG A 125 9.09 -4.66 -16.34
N LYS A 126 8.34 -4.51 -15.25
CA LYS A 126 7.19 -3.61 -15.18
C LYS A 126 7.52 -2.26 -14.55
N PHE A 127 8.42 -2.26 -13.57
CA PHE A 127 8.77 -1.07 -12.81
C PHE A 127 10.28 -0.84 -12.86
N ASP A 128 10.66 0.37 -13.27
CA ASP A 128 12.03 0.84 -13.14
C ASP A 128 12.40 1.07 -11.66
N LYS A 129 13.65 1.45 -11.42
CA LYS A 129 14.18 1.65 -10.08
C LYS A 129 13.45 2.75 -9.30
N ASP A 130 13.06 3.83 -9.97
CA ASP A 130 12.38 4.95 -9.34
C ASP A 130 10.95 4.57 -8.95
N ALA A 131 10.24 3.88 -9.85
CA ALA A 131 8.93 3.30 -9.59
C ALA A 131 8.98 2.30 -8.41
N CYS A 132 10.00 1.44 -8.35
CA CYS A 132 10.23 0.55 -7.22
C CYS A 132 10.40 1.33 -5.92
N LEU A 133 11.21 2.41 -5.93
CA LEU A 133 11.44 3.24 -4.75
C LEU A 133 10.15 3.94 -4.28
N ILE A 134 9.32 4.44 -5.19
CA ILE A 134 8.02 5.04 -4.89
C ILE A 134 7.12 4.03 -4.16
N ILE A 135 6.96 2.82 -4.71
CA ILE A 135 6.12 1.78 -4.12
C ILE A 135 6.69 1.32 -2.77
N LYS A 136 8.01 1.15 -2.67
CA LYS A 136 8.68 0.76 -1.42
C LYS A 136 8.43 1.77 -0.31
N ASN A 137 8.68 3.05 -0.58
CA ASN A 137 8.56 4.11 0.42
C ASN A 137 7.10 4.28 0.86
N ALA A 138 6.15 4.27 -0.08
CA ALA A 138 4.72 4.30 0.25
C ALA A 138 4.32 3.09 1.11
N SER A 139 4.74 1.88 0.74
CA SER A 139 4.41 0.66 1.48
C SER A 139 5.02 0.66 2.89
N ASN A 140 6.27 1.09 3.02
CA ASN A 140 6.96 1.17 4.30
C ASN A 140 6.28 2.18 5.23
N ASP A 141 6.06 3.40 4.74
CA ASP A 141 5.53 4.49 5.55
C ASP A 141 4.08 4.20 5.97
N LEU A 142 3.20 3.78 5.05
CA LEU A 142 1.84 3.39 5.44
C LEU A 142 1.83 2.17 6.39
N SER A 143 2.75 1.22 6.22
CA SER A 143 2.86 0.08 7.14
C SER A 143 3.34 0.47 8.53
N LEU A 144 4.28 1.42 8.65
CA LEU A 144 4.79 1.92 9.93
C LEU A 144 3.77 2.78 10.66
N GLU A 145 2.93 3.50 9.93
CA GLU A 145 1.88 4.30 10.56
C GLU A 145 0.68 3.42 10.98
N ARG A 146 0.55 2.23 10.37
CA ARG A 146 -0.42 1.20 10.74
C ARG A 146 0.03 0.31 11.90
N ASN A 147 1.21 -0.33 11.83
CA ASN A 147 1.59 -1.50 12.66
C ASN A 147 1.84 -1.23 14.16
N PRO A 148 2.65 -0.23 14.59
CA PRO A 148 2.80 0.10 16.01
C PRO A 148 1.50 0.64 16.64
N ARG A 149 0.60 1.25 15.85
CA ARG A 149 -0.59 1.96 16.34
C ARG A 149 -1.85 1.11 16.37
N SER A 150 -2.00 0.13 15.48
CA SER A 150 -3.17 -0.77 15.47
C SER A 150 -3.23 -1.76 16.64
N HIS A 151 -2.20 -1.84 17.50
CA HIS A 151 -2.15 -2.81 18.61
C HIS A 151 -2.08 -2.19 20.01
N TYR A 152 -1.68 -0.92 20.18
CA TYR A 152 -1.43 -0.35 21.51
C TYR A 152 -1.78 1.13 21.70
N GLU A 153 -1.98 1.93 20.64
CA GLU A 153 -2.12 3.39 20.75
C GLU A 153 -3.22 3.94 19.82
N SER A 154 -4.17 4.71 20.34
CA SER A 154 -5.13 5.46 19.52
C SER A 154 -4.48 6.72 18.95
N LEU A 155 -4.93 7.11 17.75
CA LEU A 155 -4.47 8.36 17.13
C LEU A 155 -5.40 9.51 17.45
N THR A 156 -4.83 10.65 17.81
CA THR A 156 -5.59 11.91 17.91
C THR A 156 -5.75 12.54 16.54
N MET A 157 -6.75 13.42 16.41
CA MET A 157 -6.93 14.19 15.18
C MET A 157 -5.76 15.12 14.87
N GLU A 158 -5.10 15.65 15.90
CA GLU A 158 -3.90 16.48 15.72
C GLU A 158 -2.78 15.71 15.01
N GLN A 159 -2.52 14.48 15.44
CA GLN A 159 -1.54 13.59 14.79
C GLN A 159 -1.96 13.24 13.35
N VAL A 160 -3.27 13.01 13.12
CA VAL A 160 -3.77 12.62 11.80
C VAL A 160 -3.74 13.76 10.78
N ILE A 161 -3.83 15.04 11.18
CA ILE A 161 -3.83 16.16 10.22
C ILE A 161 -2.55 16.19 9.38
N ASP A 162 -1.38 16.07 10.01
CA ASP A 162 -0.11 16.10 9.29
C ASP A 162 0.22 14.76 8.65
N LEU A 163 -0.13 13.67 9.31
CA LEU A 163 0.00 12.34 8.74
C LEU A 163 -0.81 12.19 7.46
N ARG A 164 -2.07 12.66 7.42
CA ARG A 164 -2.93 12.61 6.23
C ARG A 164 -2.24 13.21 5.01
N LYS A 165 -1.62 14.39 5.14
CA LYS A 165 -0.87 15.03 4.03
C LYS A 165 0.22 14.09 3.52
N LYS A 166 1.08 13.61 4.42
CA LYS A 166 2.16 12.67 4.06
C LYS A 166 1.62 11.43 3.34
N LEU A 167 0.56 10.81 3.85
CA LEU A 167 -0.02 9.60 3.27
C LEU A 167 -0.65 9.86 1.89
N ILE A 168 -1.30 11.01 1.70
CA ILE A 168 -1.84 11.41 0.39
C ILE A 168 -0.73 11.60 -0.64
N ARG A 169 0.41 12.20 -0.28
CA ARG A 169 1.58 12.27 -1.20
C ARG A 169 1.98 10.89 -1.70
N HIS A 170 2.19 9.96 -0.77
CA HIS A 170 2.59 8.60 -1.10
C HIS A 170 1.56 7.90 -1.99
N LEU A 171 0.28 8.01 -1.64
CA LEU A 171 -0.80 7.43 -2.43
C LEU A 171 -0.84 8.05 -3.83
N ASN A 172 -0.78 9.38 -3.96
CA ASN A 172 -0.81 10.04 -5.26
C ASN A 172 0.39 9.67 -6.14
N MET A 173 1.59 9.53 -5.56
CA MET A 173 2.76 9.05 -6.30
C MET A 173 2.53 7.64 -6.85
N VAL A 174 1.97 6.73 -6.06
CA VAL A 174 1.65 5.37 -6.50
C VAL A 174 0.49 5.35 -7.51
N ILE A 175 -0.55 6.15 -7.30
CA ILE A 175 -1.70 6.25 -8.21
C ILE A 175 -1.22 6.76 -9.57
N ASN A 176 -0.44 7.84 -9.62
CA ASN A 176 0.09 8.39 -10.86
C ASN A 176 1.04 7.43 -11.59
N LEU A 177 1.75 6.58 -10.83
CA LEU A 177 2.62 5.56 -11.39
C LEU A 177 1.83 4.39 -12.02
N ILE A 178 0.72 3.98 -11.40
CA ILE A 178 0.00 2.75 -11.75
C ILE A 178 -1.17 2.99 -12.71
N PHE A 179 -1.83 4.15 -12.61
CA PHE A 179 -3.03 4.51 -13.37
C PHE A 179 -2.66 5.68 -14.31
N ILE A 180 -2.26 5.32 -15.53
CA ILE A 180 -1.93 6.22 -16.64
C ILE A 180 -3.18 6.43 -17.50
#